data_AF-A0A2D4HV97-F1
#
_entry.id   AF-A0A2D4HV97-F1
#
_cell.length_a   1.000
_cell.length_b   1.000
_cell.length_c   1.000
_cell.angle_alpha   90.00
_cell.angle_beta   90.00
_cell.angle_gamma   90.00
#
_symmetry.space_group_name_H-M   'P 1'
#
loop_
_entity.id
_entity.type
_entity.pdbx_description
1 polymer ?
#
loop_
_entity_poly.entity_id
_entity_poly.type
_entity_poly.pdbx_seq_one_letter_code
_entity_poly.pdbx_strand_id
1 'polypeptide(L)'
;MMKSSDQFVHPFSCIISGPSNSGKSYFIKQMLEHGELVLSQLPQNIIWFYNCWQPLYKELLNKFPNIKFMEGLPDSFEDTDLFLPNQINLAVVDDLMANACDSDQIEKAFTQYVHHKNLSII
;
A
#
# COMPACT_ATOMS: atom_id res chain seq x y z
N MET A 1 20.36 8.42 -13.77
CA MET A 1 20.68 7.67 -12.52
C MET A 1 20.38 6.21 -12.80
N MET A 2 21.37 5.32 -12.73
CA MET A 2 21.14 3.87 -12.90
C MET A 2 20.27 3.38 -11.73
N LYS A 3 19.10 2.81 -12.02
CA LYS A 3 18.27 2.12 -11.03
C LYS A 3 19.08 0.91 -10.53
N SER A 4 19.36 0.81 -9.25
CA SER A 4 19.92 -0.41 -8.65
C SER A 4 18.88 -1.53 -8.72
N SER A 5 19.34 -2.77 -8.89
CA SER A 5 18.52 -3.98 -9.03
C SER A 5 17.74 -4.38 -7.78
N ASP A 6 17.91 -3.67 -6.66
CA ASP A 6 17.60 -4.17 -5.32
C ASP A 6 16.38 -3.47 -4.68
N GLN A 7 15.69 -2.61 -5.43
CA GLN A 7 14.53 -1.85 -4.97
C GLN A 7 13.24 -2.33 -5.62
N PHE A 8 12.11 -2.19 -4.91
CA PHE A 8 10.80 -2.33 -5.52
C PHE A 8 10.58 -1.21 -6.54
N VAL A 9 10.47 -1.60 -7.81
CA VAL A 9 10.26 -0.66 -8.91
C VAL A 9 8.78 -0.33 -9.04
N HIS A 10 8.42 0.94 -8.94
CA HIS A 10 7.03 1.35 -9.14
C HIS A 10 6.65 1.24 -10.63
N PRO A 11 5.46 0.72 -10.97
CA PRO A 11 4.47 0.10 -10.07
C PRO A 11 4.81 -1.37 -9.74
N PHE A 12 4.42 -1.84 -8.55
CA PHE A 12 4.66 -3.22 -8.10
C PHE A 12 3.49 -3.80 -7.29
N SER A 13 3.40 -5.12 -7.26
CA SER A 13 2.53 -5.88 -6.35
C SER A 13 3.42 -6.68 -5.39
N CYS A 14 3.17 -6.58 -4.09
CA CYS A 14 3.92 -7.29 -3.06
C CYS A 14 2.97 -7.92 -2.05
N ILE A 15 3.27 -9.12 -1.56
CA ILE A 15 2.49 -9.76 -0.50
C ILE A 15 3.39 -9.94 0.71
N ILE A 16 2.96 -9.40 1.84
CA ILE A 16 3.64 -9.57 3.13
C ILE A 16 2.77 -10.45 4.01
N SER A 17 3.19 -11.70 4.18
CA SER A 17 2.42 -12.72 4.90
C SER A 17 3.10 -13.14 6.20
N GLY A 18 2.29 -13.53 7.18
CA GLY A 18 2.72 -13.95 8.50
C GLY A 18 1.56 -13.95 9.50
N PRO A 19 1.67 -14.68 10.61
CA PRO A 19 0.60 -14.75 11.61
C PRO A 19 0.32 -13.40 12.27
N SER A 20 -0.79 -13.28 13.01
CA SER A 20 -1.06 -12.10 13.84
C SER A 20 0.14 -11.84 14.77
N ASN A 21 0.47 -10.57 14.97
CA ASN A 21 1.61 -10.10 15.77
C ASN A 21 3.01 -10.47 15.23
N SER A 22 3.14 -10.96 13.99
CA SER A 22 4.45 -11.23 13.37
C SER A 22 5.21 -9.98 12.90
N GLY A 23 4.65 -8.78 13.11
CA GLY A 23 5.30 -7.51 12.77
C GLY A 23 5.07 -6.99 11.35
N LYS A 24 4.09 -7.52 10.59
CA LYS A 24 3.81 -7.10 9.20
C LYS A 24 3.58 -5.59 9.06
N SER A 25 2.63 -5.03 9.82
CA SER A 25 2.31 -3.60 9.80
C SER A 25 3.52 -2.74 10.19
N TYR A 26 4.35 -3.23 11.12
CA TYR A 26 5.59 -2.56 11.50
C TYR A 26 6.65 -2.62 10.40
N PHE A 27 6.76 -3.75 9.70
CA PHE A 27 7.64 -3.86 8.53
C PHE A 27 7.23 -2.88 7.43
N ILE A 28 5.93 -2.76 7.13
CA ILE A 28 5.43 -1.79 6.14
C ILE A 28 5.72 -0.35 6.59
N LYS A 29 5.52 -0.04 7.88
CA LYS A 29 5.93 1.24 8.46
C LYS A 29 7.43 1.51 8.21
N GLN A 30 8.31 0.55 8.54
CA GLN A 30 9.75 0.70 8.31
C GLN A 30 10.10 0.88 6.83
N MET A 31 9.40 0.18 5.94
CA MET A 31 9.54 0.33 4.50
C MET A 31 9.17 1.74 4.03
N LEU A 32 8.13 2.36 4.59
CA LEU A 32 7.78 3.76 4.31
C LEU A 32 8.82 4.73 4.88
N GLU A 33 9.27 4.53 6.12
CA GLU A 33 10.26 5.39 6.79
C GLU A 33 11.63 5.35 6.12
N HIS A 34 11.98 4.22 5.50
CA HIS A 34 13.22 4.03 4.77
C HIS A 34 12.98 3.90 3.26
N GLY A 35 11.93 4.55 2.75
CA GLY A 35 11.47 4.39 1.37
C GLY A 35 12.56 4.59 0.33
N GLU A 36 13.48 5.53 0.49
CA GLU A 36 14.56 5.79 -0.49
C GLU A 36 15.53 4.62 -0.65
N LEU A 37 15.61 3.71 0.34
CA LEU A 37 16.43 2.52 0.29
C LEU A 37 15.70 1.34 -0.36
N VAL A 38 14.38 1.27 -0.22
CA VAL A 38 13.57 0.09 -0.56
C VAL A 38 12.73 0.30 -1.83
N LEU A 39 12.35 1.54 -2.12
CA LEU A 39 11.46 1.95 -3.21
C LEU A 39 12.24 2.75 -4.25
N SER A 40 12.06 2.41 -5.52
CA SER A 40 12.64 3.18 -6.63
C SER A 40 12.08 4.61 -6.75
N GLN A 41 10.87 4.83 -6.22
CA GLN A 41 10.17 6.12 -6.18
C GLN A 41 9.31 6.16 -4.92
N LEU A 42 9.31 7.30 -4.21
CA LEU A 42 8.50 7.48 -3.01
C LEU A 42 7.01 7.72 -3.38
N PRO A 43 6.07 7.08 -2.67
CA PRO A 43 4.66 7.30 -2.91
C PRO A 43 4.23 8.71 -2.51
N GLN A 44 3.42 9.33 -3.37
CA GLN A 44 2.86 10.66 -3.19
C GLN A 44 1.45 10.62 -2.59
N ASN A 45 0.73 9.52 -2.81
CA ASN A 45 -0.58 9.24 -2.22
C ASN A 45 -0.57 7.82 -1.63
N ILE A 46 -0.79 7.71 -0.32
CA ILE A 46 -0.79 6.43 0.38
C ILE A 46 -2.19 6.21 0.96
N ILE A 47 -2.83 5.12 0.54
CA ILE A 47 -4.11 4.68 1.09
C ILE A 47 -3.88 3.38 1.86
N TRP A 48 -4.12 3.41 3.16
CA TRP A 48 -3.97 2.27 4.04
C TRP A 48 -5.35 1.75 4.46
N PHE A 49 -5.70 0.58 3.95
CA PHE A 49 -6.92 -0.13 4.25
C PHE A 49 -6.70 -1.01 5.48
N TYR A 50 -7.61 -0.92 6.46
CA TYR A 50 -7.52 -1.64 7.73
C TYR A 50 -8.90 -2.13 8.21
N ASN A 51 -8.93 -3.12 9.09
CA ASN A 51 -10.16 -3.52 9.80
C ASN A 51 -10.20 -3.04 11.26
N CYS A 52 -9.04 -3.00 11.93
CA CYS A 52 -8.94 -2.61 13.33
C CYS A 52 -7.93 -1.47 13.48
N TRP A 53 -8.32 -0.37 14.12
CA TRP A 53 -7.42 0.76 14.33
C TRP A 53 -6.26 0.39 15.24
N GLN A 54 -5.03 0.67 14.82
CA GLN A 54 -3.81 0.36 15.58
C GLN A 54 -3.10 1.65 16.03
N PRO A 55 -2.50 1.69 17.24
CA PRO A 55 -1.75 2.86 17.71
C PRO A 55 -0.68 3.36 16.73
N LEU A 56 -0.04 2.46 15.98
CA LEU A 56 1.01 2.79 15.00
C LEU A 56 0.51 3.71 13.87
N TYR A 57 -0.79 3.71 13.57
CA TYR A 57 -1.38 4.59 12.55
C TYR A 57 -1.26 6.06 12.95
N LYS A 58 -1.29 6.37 14.25
CA LYS A 58 -1.02 7.72 14.75
C LYS A 58 0.42 8.16 14.50
N GLU A 59 1.37 7.25 14.63
CA GLU A 59 2.77 7.53 14.32
C GLU A 59 2.96 7.80 12.82
N LEU A 60 2.30 7.00 11.97
CA LEU A 60 2.32 7.18 10.53
C LEU A 60 1.68 8.52 10.10
N LEU A 61 0.53 8.90 10.67
CA LEU A 61 -0.10 10.19 10.40
C LEU A 61 0.83 11.37 10.73
N ASN A 62 1.61 11.28 11.80
CA ASN A 62 2.55 12.33 12.18
C ASN A 62 3.75 12.45 11.23
N LYS A 63 4.14 11.35 10.58
CA LYS A 63 5.31 11.31 9.67
C LYS A 63 4.95 11.52 8.21
N PHE A 64 3.79 11.05 7.79
CA PHE A 64 3.35 11.04 6.39
C PHE A 64 2.03 11.80 6.27
N PRO A 65 2.04 13.13 6.04
CA PRO A 65 0.80 13.92 5.97
C PRO A 65 -0.09 13.54 4.77
N ASN A 66 0.44 12.78 3.82
CA ASN A 66 -0.23 12.27 2.62
C ASN A 66 -0.80 10.85 2.78
N ILE A 67 -0.71 10.25 3.98
CA ILE A 67 -1.34 8.95 4.25
C ILE A 67 -2.81 9.13 4.64
N LYS A 68 -3.68 8.30 4.06
CA LYS A 68 -5.09 8.19 4.43
C LYS A 68 -5.35 6.78 4.95
N PHE A 69 -6.10 6.69 6.04
CA PHE A 69 -6.54 5.42 6.61
C PHE A 69 -8.01 5.23 6.30
N MET A 70 -8.36 4.08 5.70
CA MET A 70 -9.73 3.71 5.36
C MET A 70 -10.08 2.37 5.98
N GLU A 71 -11.23 2.31 6.66
CA GLU A 71 -11.73 1.06 7.19
C GLU A 71 -12.36 0.23 6.05
N GLY A 72 -11.99 -1.04 5.95
CA GLY A 72 -12.42 -1.92 4.86
C GLY A 72 -11.71 -1.66 3.52
N LEU A 73 -12.23 -2.28 2.45
CA LEU A 73 -11.73 -2.12 1.08
C LEU A 73 -12.54 -1.06 0.32
N PRO A 74 -11.96 -0.40 -0.70
CA PRO A 74 -12.72 0.51 -1.53
C PRO A 74 -13.66 -0.29 -2.45
N ASP A 75 -14.74 0.36 -2.89
CA ASP A 75 -15.64 -0.23 -3.90
C ASP A 75 -14.90 -0.54 -5.22
N SER A 76 -13.89 0.29 -5.54
CA SER A 76 -13.03 0.12 -6.71
C SER A 76 -11.65 0.71 -6.48
N PHE A 77 -10.61 -0.03 -6.88
CA PHE A 77 -9.24 0.50 -6.96
C PHE A 77 -9.01 1.38 -8.20
N GLU A 78 -10.01 1.54 -9.07
CA GLU A 78 -9.97 2.45 -10.21
C GLU A 78 -10.46 3.87 -9.87
N ASP A 79 -11.00 4.07 -8.66
CA ASP A 79 -11.49 5.35 -8.20
C ASP A 79 -10.39 6.42 -8.30
N THR A 80 -10.58 7.38 -9.21
CA THR A 80 -9.62 8.43 -9.50
C THR A 80 -9.61 9.55 -8.47
N ASP A 81 -10.61 9.61 -7.59
CA ASP A 81 -10.61 10.51 -6.44
C ASP A 81 -9.79 9.90 -5.29
N LEU A 82 -9.73 8.57 -5.23
CA LEU A 82 -8.93 7.82 -4.27
C LEU A 82 -7.47 7.65 -4.72
N PHE A 83 -7.26 7.26 -5.97
CA PHE A 83 -5.96 7.01 -6.59
C PHE A 83 -5.74 7.99 -7.75
N LEU A 84 -4.99 9.06 -7.46
CA LEU A 84 -4.82 10.18 -8.37
C LEU A 84 -3.93 9.77 -9.57
N PRO A 85 -4.40 9.90 -10.84
CA PRO A 85 -3.68 9.40 -12.01
C PRO A 85 -2.28 9.99 -12.23
N ASN A 86 -2.05 11.21 -11.73
CA ASN A 86 -0.79 11.94 -11.89
C ASN A 86 0.13 11.82 -10.67
N GLN A 87 -0.15 10.89 -9.76
CA GLN A 87 0.63 10.68 -8.55
C GLN A 87 1.12 9.24 -8.45
N ILE A 88 2.24 9.04 -7.78
CA ILE A 88 2.73 7.70 -7.40
C ILE A 88 1.86 7.19 -6.27
N ASN A 89 0.95 6.27 -6.58
CA ASN A 89 -0.01 5.74 -5.61
C ASN A 89 0.53 4.48 -4.94
N LEU A 90 0.23 4.34 -3.65
CA LEU A 90 0.44 3.12 -2.87
C LEU A 90 -0.83 2.74 -2.11
N ALA A 91 -1.33 1.54 -2.36
CA ALA A 91 -2.34 0.89 -1.55
C ALA A 91 -1.67 -0.08 -0.57
N VAL A 92 -2.02 -0.01 0.70
CA VAL A 92 -1.64 -0.98 1.73
C VAL A 92 -2.89 -1.69 2.21
N VAL A 93 -2.92 -3.02 2.10
CA VAL A 93 -4.03 -3.87 2.54
C VAL A 93 -3.60 -4.64 3.78
N ASP A 94 -3.85 -4.08 4.96
CA ASP A 94 -3.41 -4.64 6.25
C ASP A 94 -4.58 -5.27 7.02
N ASP A 95 -4.34 -6.47 7.57
CA ASP A 95 -5.30 -7.20 8.41
C ASP A 95 -6.69 -7.43 7.78
N LEU A 96 -6.72 -7.59 6.46
CA LEU A 96 -7.94 -7.78 5.67
C LEU A 96 -8.11 -9.19 5.12
N MET A 97 -7.31 -10.18 5.57
CA MET A 97 -7.28 -11.52 4.95
C MET A 97 -8.65 -12.21 4.82
N ALA A 98 -9.55 -12.06 5.79
CA ALA A 98 -10.90 -12.62 5.69
C ALA A 98 -11.76 -11.93 4.62
N ASN A 99 -11.63 -10.62 4.47
CA ASN A 99 -12.37 -9.84 3.46
C ASN A 99 -11.67 -9.85 2.09
N ALA A 100 -10.38 -10.19 2.07
CA ALA A 100 -9.53 -10.18 0.89
C ALA A 100 -9.63 -11.45 0.06
N CYS A 101 -9.89 -12.60 0.69
CA CYS A 101 -10.00 -13.88 -0.01
C CYS A 101 -11.19 -13.95 -0.98
N ASP A 102 -12.26 -13.18 -0.74
CA ASP A 102 -13.50 -13.20 -1.54
C ASP A 102 -13.70 -11.92 -2.35
N SER A 103 -12.66 -11.09 -2.48
CA SER A 103 -12.76 -9.79 -3.15
C SER A 103 -12.18 -9.82 -4.56
N ASP A 104 -13.04 -9.80 -5.58
CA ASP A 104 -12.67 -9.55 -6.99
C ASP A 104 -11.82 -8.28 -7.14
N GLN A 105 -11.98 -7.31 -6.24
CA GLN A 105 -11.23 -6.06 -6.25
C GLN A 105 -9.75 -6.26 -5.90
N ILE A 106 -9.43 -7.15 -4.95
CA ILE A 106 -8.03 -7.45 -4.62
C ILE A 106 -7.37 -8.26 -5.73
N GLU A 107 -8.06 -9.24 -6.31
CA GLU A 107 -7.53 -9.98 -7.45
C GLU A 107 -7.17 -9.00 -8.59
N LYS A 108 -8.10 -8.12 -8.97
CA LYS A 108 -7.84 -7.11 -10.01
C LYS A 108 -6.77 -6.10 -9.61
N ALA A 109 -6.69 -5.71 -8.34
CA ALA A 109 -5.66 -4.81 -7.86
C ALA A 109 -4.26 -5.41 -8.03
N PHE A 110 -4.07 -6.68 -7.68
CA PHE A 110 -2.78 -7.36 -7.79
C PHE A 110 -2.42 -7.78 -9.23
N THR A 111 -3.40 -7.95 -10.12
CA THR A 111 -3.18 -8.48 -11.48
C THR A 111 -3.33 -7.44 -12.61
N GLN A 112 -4.29 -6.52 -12.51
CA GLN A 112 -4.68 -5.62 -13.60
C GLN A 112 -4.31 -4.17 -13.30
N TYR A 113 -4.54 -3.68 -12.07
CA TYR A 113 -4.47 -2.24 -11.81
C TYR A 113 -3.06 -1.69 -11.61
N VAL A 114 -2.12 -2.51 -11.17
CA VAL A 114 -0.70 -2.12 -11.01
C VAL A 114 -0.12 -1.57 -12.32
N HIS A 115 -0.43 -2.17 -13.47
CA HIS A 115 0.12 -1.76 -14.76
C HIS A 115 -0.53 -0.53 -15.37
N HIS A 116 -1.77 -0.20 -14.98
CA HIS A 116 -2.57 0.81 -15.66
C HIS A 116 -2.79 2.11 -14.86
N LYS A 117 -2.55 2.11 -13.54
CA LYS A 117 -3.00 3.20 -12.65
C LYS A 117 -1.91 3.87 -11.82
N ASN A 118 -0.63 3.68 -12.18
CA ASN A 118 0.50 4.22 -11.41
C ASN A 118 0.35 3.87 -9.91
N LEU A 119 0.03 2.60 -9.64
CA LEU A 119 -0.38 2.08 -8.35
C LEU A 119 0.53 0.91 -7.96
N SER A 120 1.17 1.04 -6.80
CA SER A 120 1.75 -0.09 -6.11
C SER A 120 0.76 -0.62 -5.07
N ILE A 121 0.78 -1.93 -4.82
CA ILE A 121 -0.03 -2.56 -3.78
C ILE A 121 0.82 -3.48 -2.90
N ILE A 122 0.57 -3.42 -1.58
CA ILE A 122 1.20 -4.25 -0.53
C ILE A 122 0.11 -4.92 0.29
#